data_AF-A0A955S9D9-F1
#
_entry.id   AF-A0A955S9D9-F1
#
_cell.length_a   1.000
_cell.length_b   1.000
_cell.length_c   1.000
_cell.angle_alpha   90.00
_cell.angle_beta   90.00
_cell.angle_gamma   90.00
#
_symmetry.space_group_name_H-M   'P 1'
#
loop_
_entity.id
_entity.type
_entity.pdbx_description
1 polymer ?
#
loop_
_entity_poly.entity_id
_entity_poly.type
_entity_poly.pdbx_seq_one_letter_code
_entity_poly.pdbx_strand_id
1 'polypeptide(L)'
;MKKILAVASAGGHWIQLRRMAPAYQDQDCVYVTTNPGYRGDVGDSPYYAVRDASLWNKWSLLILAIQIFFIVLRFRPDVVISTGAAPGYFAIR
;
A
#
# COMPACT_ATOMS: atom_id res chain seq x y z
N MET A 1 9.18 -11.54 13.96
CA MET A 1 8.38 -10.48 13.31
C MET A 1 8.10 -10.90 11.88
N LYS A 2 6.88 -10.67 11.40
CA LYS A 2 6.46 -10.83 10.00
C LYS A 2 6.59 -9.50 9.27
N LYS A 3 6.86 -9.56 7.96
CA LYS A 3 6.87 -8.40 7.07
C LYS A 3 5.49 -8.18 6.48
N ILE A 4 4.90 -7.02 6.75
CA ILE A 4 3.54 -6.68 6.34
C ILE A 4 3.58 -5.53 5.35
N LEU A 5 2.98 -5.75 4.18
CA LEU A 5 2.71 -4.68 3.23
C LEU A 5 1.25 -4.26 3.36
N ALA A 6 1.02 -3.09 3.96
CA ALA A 6 -0.29 -2.49 4.15
C ALA A 6 -0.57 -1.51 3.01
N VAL A 7 -1.47 -1.86 2.10
CA VAL A 7 -1.74 -1.16 0.83
C VAL A 7 -3.19 -0.66 0.82
N ALA A 8 -3.40 0.63 0.50
CA ALA A 8 -4.74 1.16 0.27
C ALA A 8 -4.70 2.40 -0.64
N SER A 9 -5.74 2.64 -1.43
CA SER A 9 -5.92 3.94 -2.08
C SER A 9 -6.24 5.04 -1.05
N ALA A 10 -6.26 6.29 -1.50
CA ALA A 10 -6.60 7.42 -0.66
C ALA A 10 -8.04 7.40 -0.12
N GLY A 11 -8.32 8.26 0.87
CA GLY A 11 -9.67 8.46 1.41
C GLY A 11 -10.12 7.33 2.34
N GLY A 12 -11.35 6.83 2.16
CA GLY A 12 -11.97 5.86 3.08
C GLY A 12 -11.20 4.54 3.23
N HIS A 13 -10.60 4.05 2.14
CA HIS A 13 -9.78 2.83 2.14
C HIS A 13 -8.56 2.97 3.07
N TRP A 14 -7.88 4.11 3.00
CA TRP A 14 -6.78 4.44 3.90
C TRP A 14 -7.22 4.46 5.38
N ILE A 15 -8.34 5.12 5.67
CA ILE A 15 -8.87 5.20 7.04
C ILE A 15 -9.16 3.79 7.59
N GLN A 16 -9.78 2.92 6.78
CA GLN A 16 -10.06 1.53 7.16
C GLN A 16 -8.76 0.74 7.41
N LEU A 17 -7.76 0.89 6.54
CA LEU A 17 -6.46 0.24 6.70
C LEU A 17 -5.77 0.66 8.00
N ARG A 18 -5.76 1.97 8.28
CA ARG A 18 -5.15 2.55 9.49
C ARG A 18 -5.86 2.10 10.77
N ARG A 19 -7.18 1.89 10.75
CA ARG A 19 -7.92 1.32 11.90
C ARG A 19 -7.48 -0.10 12.25
N MET A 20 -6.95 -0.85 11.29
CA MET A 20 -6.38 -2.18 11.54
C MET A 20 -4.93 -2.14 12.04
N ALA A 21 -4.24 -0.98 11.98
CA ALA A 21 -2.83 -0.85 12.36
C ALA A 21 -2.48 -1.42 13.76
N PRO A 22 -3.31 -1.23 14.81
CA PRO A 22 -3.03 -1.83 16.11
C PRO A 22 -2.89 -3.35 16.09
N ALA A 23 -3.55 -4.05 15.15
CA ALA A 23 -3.46 -5.51 15.03
C ALA A 23 -2.09 -6.00 14.54
N TYR A 24 -1.27 -5.11 13.99
CA TYR A 24 0.04 -5.45 13.43
C TYR A 24 1.14 -4.44 13.79
N GLN A 25 0.95 -3.68 14.86
CA GLN A 25 1.90 -2.66 15.33
C GLN A 25 3.28 -3.25 15.72
N ASP A 26 3.32 -4.51 16.18
CA ASP A 26 4.55 -5.20 16.60
C ASP A 26 5.24 -5.94 15.44
N GLN A 27 4.85 -5.66 14.20
CA GLN A 27 5.38 -6.29 12.99
C GLN A 27 6.16 -5.27 12.14
N ASP A 28 6.98 -5.76 11.21
CA ASP A 28 7.70 -4.91 10.25
C ASP A 28 6.72 -4.49 9.15
N CYS A 29 6.08 -3.32 9.31
CA CYS A 29 5.00 -2.86 8.45
C CYS A 29 5.41 -1.70 7.55
N VAL A 30 5.20 -1.88 6.25
CA VAL A 30 5.34 -0.84 5.23
C VAL A 30 3.97 -0.40 4.76
N TYR A 31 3.72 0.91 4.72
CA TYR A 31 2.48 1.48 4.22
C TYR A 31 2.63 1.98 2.78
N VAL A 32 1.63 1.74 1.95
CA VAL A 32 1.60 2.21 0.56
C VAL A 32 0.23 2.80 0.24
N THR A 33 0.23 3.98 -0.36
CA THR A 33 -1.00 4.64 -0.79
C THR A 33 -0.80 5.54 -2.01
N THR A 34 -1.89 6.03 -2.60
CA THR A 34 -1.85 6.88 -3.79
C THR A 34 -1.71 8.37 -3.47
N ASN A 35 -1.86 8.78 -2.21
CA ASN A 35 -1.80 10.19 -1.80
C ASN A 35 -0.56 10.46 -0.92
N PRO A 36 0.45 11.22 -1.39
CA PRO A 36 1.65 11.52 -0.61
C PRO A 36 1.39 12.30 0.70
N GLY A 37 0.25 12.96 0.83
CA GLY A 37 -0.13 13.72 2.04
C GLY A 37 -0.32 12.87 3.30
N TYR A 38 -0.46 11.54 3.18
CA TYR A 38 -0.62 10.64 4.33
C TYR A 38 0.69 10.15 4.95
N ARG A 39 1.85 10.67 4.53
CA ARG A 39 3.13 10.32 5.17
C ARG A 39 3.10 10.57 6.68
N GLY A 40 2.47 11.66 7.13
CA GLY A 40 2.37 12.00 8.55
C GLY A 40 1.55 11.00 9.37
N ASP A 41 0.63 10.28 8.74
CA ASP A 41 -0.31 9.39 9.44
C ASP A 41 0.36 8.12 9.97
N VAL A 42 1.54 7.76 9.46
CA VAL A 42 2.23 6.49 9.76
C VAL A 42 3.47 6.62 10.64
N GLY A 43 3.76 7.82 11.17
CA GLY A 43 4.90 8.03 12.08
C GLY A 43 6.24 7.65 11.44
N ASP A 44 7.04 6.82 12.10
CA ASP A 44 8.34 6.40 11.57
C ASP A 44 8.28 5.16 10.67
N SER A 45 7.10 4.56 10.48
CA SER A 45 6.96 3.40 9.61
C SER A 45 7.34 3.75 8.15
N PRO A 46 7.99 2.82 7.42
CA PRO A 46 8.27 3.04 6.01
C PRO A 46 7.00 3.29 5.20
N TYR A 47 7.10 4.18 4.23
CA TYR A 47 5.96 4.69 3.49
C TYR A 47 6.30 4.89 2.02
N TYR A 48 5.41 4.45 1.13
CA TYR A 48 5.51 4.71 -0.30
C TYR A 48 4.23 5.35 -0.85
N ALA A 49 4.39 6.46 -1.55
CA ALA A 49 3.34 7.02 -2.39
C ALA A 49 3.49 6.46 -3.81
N VAL A 50 2.44 5.81 -4.33
CA VAL A 50 2.38 5.28 -5.69
C VAL A 50 1.42 6.10 -6.55
N ARG A 51 1.52 5.93 -7.87
CA ARG A 51 0.65 6.66 -8.80
C ARG A 51 -0.80 6.26 -8.62
N ASP A 52 -1.70 7.24 -8.56
CA ASP A 52 -3.13 6.96 -8.65
C ASP A 52 -3.50 6.52 -10.07
N ALA A 53 -4.33 5.48 -10.15
CA ALA A 53 -4.72 4.90 -11.43
C ALA A 53 -6.18 4.45 -11.39
N SER A 54 -6.88 4.72 -12.48
CA SER A 54 -8.22 4.22 -12.75
C SER A 54 -8.20 3.29 -13.95
N LEU A 55 -9.23 2.44 -14.09
CA LEU A 55 -9.36 1.49 -15.20
C LEU A 55 -9.34 2.17 -16.59
N TRP A 56 -9.71 3.45 -16.64
CA TRP A 56 -9.74 4.25 -17.87
C TRP A 56 -8.34 4.72 -18.30
N ASN A 57 -7.39 4.83 -17.36
CA ASN A 57 -6.04 5.27 -17.65
C ASN A 57 -5.05 4.10 -17.59
N LYS A 58 -4.98 3.35 -18.70
CA LYS A 58 -4.12 2.16 -18.85
C LYS A 58 -2.63 2.46 -18.60
N TRP A 59 -2.14 3.63 -19.01
CA TRP A 59 -0.77 4.04 -18.75
C TRP A 59 -0.51 4.28 -17.26
N SER A 60 -1.45 4.92 -16.55
CA SER A 60 -1.37 5.04 -15.08
C SER A 60 -1.41 3.70 -14.39
N LEU A 61 -2.24 2.78 -14.88
CA LEU A 61 -2.33 1.41 -14.38
C LEU A 61 -1.02 0.65 -14.53
N LEU A 62 -0.37 0.75 -15.69
CA LEU A 62 0.92 0.09 -15.95
C LEU A 62 2.03 0.61 -15.02
N ILE A 63 2.12 1.93 -14.85
CA ILE A 63 3.13 2.50 -13.93
C ILE A 63 2.83 2.10 -12.49
N LEU A 64 1.57 2.12 -12.06
CA LEU A 64 1.19 1.65 -10.72
C LEU A 64 1.58 0.18 -10.52
N ALA A 65 1.29 -0.69 -11.49
CA ALA A 65 1.64 -2.10 -11.45
C ALA A 65 3.16 -2.30 -11.31
N ILE A 66 3.96 -1.58 -12.10
CA ILE A 66 5.42 -1.62 -12.02
C ILE A 66 5.92 -1.15 -10.65
N GLN A 67 5.37 -0.05 -10.11
CA GLN A 67 5.75 0.47 -8.79
C GLN A 67 5.45 -0.56 -7.69
N ILE A 68 4.25 -1.13 -7.67
CA ILE A 68 3.87 -2.16 -6.69
C ILE A 68 4.73 -3.40 -6.84
N PHE A 69 4.99 -3.86 -8.06
CA PHE A 69 5.86 -5.00 -8.33
C PHE A 69 7.26 -4.82 -7.73
N PHE A 70 7.89 -3.65 -7.93
CA PHE A 70 9.19 -3.37 -7.35
C PHE A 70 9.17 -3.28 -5.82
N ILE A 71 8.12 -2.70 -5.23
CA ILE A 71 7.96 -2.66 -3.76
C ILE A 71 7.88 -4.07 -3.20
N VAL A 72 7.03 -4.92 -3.78
CA VAL A 72 6.86 -6.33 -3.35
C VAL A 72 8.17 -7.10 -3.52
N LEU A 73 8.85 -6.96 -4.67
CA LEU A 73 10.10 -7.65 -4.94
C LEU A 73 11.23 -7.24 -3.99
N ARG A 74 11.29 -5.95 -3.61
CA ARG A 74 12.34 -5.42 -2.73
C ARG A 74 12.08 -5.69 -1.25
N PHE A 75 10.85 -5.52 -0.79
CA PHE A 75 10.47 -5.67 0.61
C PHE A 75 10.28 -7.16 0.98
N ARG A 76 9.75 -7.95 0.03
CA ARG A 76 9.39 -9.37 0.16
C ARG A 76 8.48 -9.61 1.38
N PRO A 77 7.25 -9.07 1.37
CA PRO A 77 6.32 -9.23 2.49
C PRO A 77 5.95 -10.69 2.70
N ASP A 78 5.76 -11.09 3.96
CA ASP A 78 5.13 -12.35 4.33
C ASP A 78 3.61 -12.28 4.19
N VAL A 79 3.04 -11.08 4.40
CA VAL A 79 1.60 -10.83 4.43
C VAL A 79 1.31 -9.51 3.72
N VAL A 80 0.29 -9.49 2.87
CA VAL A 80 -0.24 -8.28 2.24
C VAL A 80 -1.62 -8.01 2.83
N ILE A 81 -1.82 -6.81 3.38
CA ILE A 81 -3.11 -6.32 3.86
C ILE A 81 -3.58 -5.25 2.87
N SER A 82 -4.76 -5.44 2.31
CA SER A 82 -5.36 -4.51 1.36
C SER A 82 -6.82 -4.30 1.70
N THR A 83 -7.29 -3.05 1.65
CA THR A 83 -8.71 -2.71 1.79
C THR A 83 -9.47 -2.66 0.46
N GLY A 84 -8.84 -3.15 -0.62
CA GLY A 84 -9.40 -3.10 -1.96
C GLY A 84 -9.10 -1.78 -2.68
N ALA A 85 -8.45 -1.89 -3.85
CA ALA A 85 -8.21 -0.88 -4.89
C ALA A 85 -7.20 -1.47 -5.91
N ALA A 86 -6.93 -0.76 -7.02
CA ALA A 86 -5.93 -1.20 -8.00
C ALA A 86 -4.53 -1.52 -7.40
N PRO A 87 -3.98 -0.72 -6.47
CA PRO A 87 -2.72 -1.06 -5.79
C PRO A 87 -2.80 -2.38 -5.01
N GLY A 88 -3.94 -2.64 -4.38
CA GLY A 88 -4.25 -3.87 -3.65
C GLY A 88 -4.28 -5.11 -4.52
N TYR A 89 -4.86 -4.99 -5.71
CA TYR A 89 -4.90 -6.07 -6.68
C TYR A 89 -3.49 -6.47 -7.12
N PHE A 90 -2.67 -5.51 -7.56
CA PHE A 90 -1.30 -5.78 -8.01
C PHE A 90 -0.35 -6.23 -6.90
N ALA A 91 -0.67 -5.95 -5.64
CA ALA A 91 0.13 -6.42 -4.52
C ALA A 91 -0.11 -7.92 -4.23
N ILE A 92 -1.24 -8.48 -4.67
CA ILE A 92 -1.67 -9.85 -4.36
C ILE A 92 -1.59 -10.77 -5.58
N ARG A 93 -1.86 -10.25 -6.80
CA ARG A 93 -1.93 -11.03 -8.04
C ARG A 93 -1.00 -10.52 -9.13
#